data_AF-A0A529AJ43-F1
#
_entry.id   AF-A0A529AJ43-F1
#
_cell.length_a   1.000
_cell.length_b   1.000
_cell.length_c   1.000
_cell.angle_alpha   90.00
_cell.angle_beta   90.00
_cell.angle_gamma   90.00
#
_symmetry.space_group_name_H-M   'P 1'
#
loop_
_entity.id
_entity.type
_entity.pdbx_description
1 polymer ?
#
loop_
_entity_poly.entity_id
_entity_poly.type
_entity_poly.pdbx_seq_one_letter_code
_entity_poly.pdbx_strand_id
1 'polypeptide(L)' 'MAKPTSVYDLKGLNCPLPVLKAKKRLAAMRPGSRLWLETTDPLAVIDIPAFC' A
#
# COMPACT_ATOMS: atom_id res chain seq x y z
N MET A 1 -5.74 23.03 -4.17
CA MET A 1 -6.79 22.02 -3.91
C MET A 1 -6.21 20.65 -4.25
N ALA A 2 -5.82 19.87 -3.24
CA ALA A 2 -5.19 18.57 -3.48
C ALA A 2 -6.24 17.58 -4.01
N LYS A 3 -5.98 17.03 -5.20
CA LYS A 3 -6.77 15.98 -5.86
C LYS A 3 -6.99 14.84 -4.86
N PRO A 4 -8.16 14.18 -4.79
CA PRO A 4 -8.32 13.02 -3.94
C PRO A 4 -7.27 11.99 -4.35
N THR A 5 -6.31 11.76 -3.47
CA THR A 5 -5.30 10.72 -3.65
C THR A 5 -6.08 9.41 -3.74
N SER A 6 -6.13 8.79 -4.91
CA SER A 6 -6.83 7.51 -5.09
C SER A 6 -6.29 6.51 -4.07
N VAL A 7 -7.13 6.14 -3.10
CA VAL A 7 -6.79 5.21 -2.04
C VAL A 7 -6.70 3.81 -2.63
N TYR A 8 -5.61 3.10 -2.31
CA TYR A 8 -5.43 1.72 -2.69
C TYR A 8 -6.01 0.81 -1.62
N ASP A 9 -7.25 0.38 -1.84
CA ASP A 9 -7.99 -0.47 -0.91
C ASP A 9 -7.50 -1.92 -1.00
N LEU A 10 -6.93 -2.39 0.11
CA LEU A 10 -6.47 -3.75 0.36
C LEU A 10 -7.15 -4.36 1.60
N LYS A 11 -8.27 -3.79 2.06
CA LYS A 11 -9.06 -4.33 3.18
C LYS A 11 -9.56 -5.74 2.84
N GLY A 12 -9.68 -6.58 3.88
CA GLY A 12 -10.06 -7.99 3.73
C GLY A 12 -8.96 -8.91 3.19
N LEU A 13 -7.77 -8.37 2.88
CA LEU A 13 -6.60 -9.18 2.58
C LEU A 13 -5.77 -9.38 3.85
N ASN A 14 -5.23 -10.58 4.01
CA ASN A 14 -4.34 -10.93 5.11
C ASN A 14 -2.89 -11.04 4.63
N CYS A 15 -1.94 -10.94 5.57
CA CYS A 15 -0.53 -11.15 5.32
C CYS A 15 -0.29 -12.47 4.53
N PRO A 16 0.54 -12.46 3.46
CA PRO A 16 1.43 -11.39 3.00
C PRO A 16 0.84 -10.49 1.88
N LEU A 17 -0.45 -10.61 1.58
CA LEU A 17 -1.04 -10.02 0.37
C LEU A 17 -1.00 -8.48 0.33
N PRO A 18 -1.27 -7.74 1.43
CA PRO A 18 -1.21 -6.28 1.41
C PRO A 18 0.16 -5.76 0.97
N VAL A 19 1.23 -6.36 1.49
CA VAL A 19 2.62 -5.98 1.27
C VAL A 19 3.03 -6.23 -0.18
N LEU A 20 2.75 -7.43 -0.68
CA LEU A 20 3.09 -7.81 -2.06
C LEU A 20 2.38 -6.90 -3.07
N LYS A 21 1.11 -6.58 -2.82
CA LYS A 21 0.33 -5.68 -3.67
C LYS A 21 0.83 -4.23 -3.58
N ALA A 22 1.13 -3.73 -2.38
CA ALA A 22 1.70 -2.41 -2.18
C ALA A 22 3.03 -2.25 -2.93
N LYS A 23 3.96 -3.19 -2.76
CA LYS A 23 5.25 -3.23 -3.44
C LYS A 23 5.10 -3.26 -4.96
N LYS A 24 4.22 -4.13 -5.48
CA LYS A 24 3.93 -4.21 -6.92
C LYS A 24 3.38 -2.90 -7.46
N ARG A 25 2.49 -2.24 -6.70
CA ARG A 25 1.92 -0.95 -7.09
C ARG A 25 2.97 0.15 -7.11
N LEU A 26 3.81 0.24 -6.07
CA LEU A 26 4.91 1.20 -5.99
C LEU A 26 5.93 1.00 -7.10
N ALA A 27 6.29 -0.25 -7.44
CA ALA A 27 7.22 -0.55 -8.53
C ALA A 27 6.68 -0.10 -9.91
N ALA A 28 5.37 -0.02 -10.09
CA ALA A 28 4.74 0.49 -11.31
C ALA A 28 4.55 2.03 -11.31
N MET A 29 4.86 2.70 -10.20
CA MET A 29 4.73 4.15 -10.06
C MET A 29 6.05 4.86 -10.39
N ARG A 30 5.96 6.14 -10.77
CA ARG A 30 7.15 6.96 -11.00
C ARG A 30 7.89 7.22 -9.68
N PRO A 31 9.23 7.23 -9.65
CA PRO A 31 9.98 7.66 -8.48
C PRO A 31 9.50 9.02 -7.94
N GLY A 32 9.43 9.16 -6.62
CA GLY A 32 8.88 10.35 -5.95
C GLY A 32 7.35 10.38 -5.84
N SER A 33 6.63 9.40 -6.40
CA SER A 33 5.19 9.25 -6.19
C SER A 33 4.88 8.72 -4.79
N ARG A 34 3.68 9.03 -4.29
CA ARG A 34 3.18 8.53 -3.00
C ARG A 34 1.96 7.65 -3.21
N LEU A 35 1.89 6.53 -2.49
CA LEU A 35 0.77 5.60 -2.50
C LEU A 35 0.01 5.73 -1.17
N TRP A 36 -1.28 6.03 -1.23
CA TRP A 36 -2.16 5.92 -0.07
C TRP A 36 -2.78 4.53 -0.07
N LEU A 37 -2.67 3.79 1.03
CA LEU A 37 -3.10 2.41 1.13
C LEU A 37 -3.98 2.24 2.37
N GLU A 38 -5.07 1.49 2.22
CA GLU A 38 -5.91 1.06 3.34
C GLU A 38 -5.89 -0.46 3.43
N THR A 39 -5.71 -0.99 4.63
CA THR A 39 -5.72 -2.43 4.90
C THR A 39 -6.26 -2.68 6.30
N THR A 40 -6.91 -3.83 6.49
CA THR A 40 -7.41 -4.31 7.80
C THR A 40 -6.48 -5.31 8.45
N ASP A 41 -5.36 -5.65 7.80
CA ASP A 41 -4.37 -6.58 8.33
C ASP A 41 -3.57 -5.91 9.47
N PRO A 42 -3.62 -6.43 10.72
CA PRO A 42 -2.89 -5.86 11.84
C PRO A 42 -1.37 -5.92 11.66
N LEU A 43 -0.85 -6.88 10.88
CA LEU A 43 0.59 -7.02 10.64
C LEU A 43 1.12 -6.01 9.62
N ALA A 44 0.25 -5.41 8.81
CA ALA A 44 0.66 -4.47 7.78
C ALA A 44 1.37 -3.22 8.32
N VAL A 45 1.15 -2.85 9.59
CA VAL A 45 1.86 -1.73 10.23
C VAL A 45 3.36 -1.98 10.36
N ILE A 46 3.77 -3.24 10.46
CA ILE A 46 5.19 -3.65 10.55
C ILE A 46 5.71 -4.01 9.16
N ASP A 47 4.93 -4.77 8.39
CA ASP A 47 5.41 -5.31 7.12
C ASP A 47 5.48 -4.26 6.00
N ILE A 48 4.56 -3.28 5.93
CA ILE A 48 4.61 -2.29 4.84
C ILE A 48 5.89 -1.44 4.90
N PRO A 49 6.30 -0.87 6.05
CA PRO A 49 7.56 -0.13 6.16
C PRO A 49 8.81 -0.98 5.94
N ALA A 50 8.75 -2.28 6.24
CA ALA A 50 9.90 -3.17 6.10
C ALA A 50 10.16 -3.60 4.63
N PHE A 51 9.12 -3.57 3.78
CA PHE A 51 9.17 -4.18 2.44
C PHE A 51 8.95 -3.21 1.26
N CYS A 52 8.56 -1.94 1.51
CA CYS A 52 8.31 -0.91 0.49
C CYS A 52 9.39 0.16 0.48
#